data_AF-A0A2I2KPZ1-F1
#
_entry.id   AF-A0A2I2KPZ1-F1
#
_cell.length_a   1.000
_cell.length_b   1.000
_cell.length_c   1.000
_cell.angle_alpha   90.00
_cell.angle_beta   90.00
_cell.angle_gamma   90.00
#
_symmetry.space_group_name_H-M   'P 1'
#
loop_
_entity.id
_entity.type
_entity.pdbx_description
1 polymer ?
#
loop_
_entity_poly.entity_id
_entity_poly.type
_entity_poly.pdbx_seq_one_letter_code
_entity_poly.pdbx_strand_id
1 'polypeptide(L)'
;MTDTNTYVYVDADTREVRIVRGEADKVGAIVGRLDPIYPTPDSFAADEAAGFAALGEAADKLLSTLEVRHVSDWSPVGQGLYAVVEETVPVPTAG
;
A
#
# COMPACT_ATOMS: atom_id res chain seq x y z
N MET A 1 -24.69 -8.76 -5.31
CA MET A 1 -23.33 -8.62 -5.86
C MET A 1 -22.44 -8.32 -4.69
N THR A 2 -21.46 -9.17 -4.42
CA THR A 2 -20.44 -8.86 -3.40
C THR A 2 -19.46 -7.94 -4.11
N ASP A 3 -19.61 -6.64 -3.94
CA ASP A 3 -18.59 -5.66 -4.35
C ASP A 3 -17.28 -6.11 -3.72
N THR A 4 -16.44 -6.68 -4.56
CA THR A 4 -15.17 -7.28 -4.14
C THR A 4 -14.21 -6.11 -4.10
N ASN A 5 -14.20 -5.41 -2.96
CA ASN A 5 -13.33 -4.26 -2.77
C ASN A 5 -11.88 -4.65 -3.08
N THR A 6 -11.19 -3.75 -3.77
CA THR A 6 -9.76 -3.86 -3.99
C THR A 6 -9.05 -3.03 -2.95
N TYR A 7 -7.95 -3.57 -2.46
CA TYR A 7 -7.19 -2.97 -1.40
C TYR A 7 -5.74 -2.89 -1.78
N VAL A 8 -5.05 -1.89 -1.24
CA VAL A 8 -3.61 -1.80 -1.28
C VAL A 8 -3.07 -2.04 0.11
N TYR A 9 -2.03 -2.88 0.20
CA TYR A 9 -1.24 -3.08 1.39
C TYR A 9 0.20 -2.65 1.13
N VAL A 10 0.78 -1.91 2.06
CA VAL A 10 2.17 -1.48 2.01
C VAL A 10 2.87 -2.03 3.25
N ASP A 11 3.84 -2.91 3.05
CA ASP A 11 4.65 -3.43 4.14
C ASP A 11 5.71 -2.39 4.53
N ALA A 12 5.77 -1.99 5.80
CA ALA A 12 6.73 -0.95 6.23
C ALA A 12 8.17 -1.48 6.32
N ASP A 13 8.37 -2.79 6.48
CA ASP A 13 9.67 -3.44 6.58
C ASP A 13 10.26 -3.69 5.19
N THR A 14 9.51 -4.39 4.32
CA THR A 14 9.98 -4.75 2.98
C THR A 14 9.79 -3.64 1.95
N ARG A 15 8.89 -2.69 2.24
CA ARG A 15 8.47 -1.57 1.37
C ARG A 15 7.78 -2.03 0.10
N GLU A 16 7.22 -3.24 0.13
CA GLU A 16 6.46 -3.79 -0.98
C GLU A 16 5.04 -3.24 -0.96
N VAL A 17 4.59 -2.78 -2.13
CA VAL A 17 3.21 -2.37 -2.36
C VAL A 17 2.49 -3.51 -3.06
N ARG A 18 1.41 -3.98 -2.45
CA ARG A 18 0.63 -5.12 -2.90
C ARG A 18 -0.81 -4.72 -3.14
N ILE A 19 -1.40 -5.15 -4.25
CA ILE A 19 -2.83 -5.01 -4.50
C ILE A 19 -3.51 -6.33 -4.17
N VAL A 20 -4.46 -6.28 -3.24
CA VAL A 20 -5.29 -7.38 -2.78
C VAL A 20 -6.69 -7.20 -3.34
N ARG A 21 -7.10 -8.07 -4.27
CA ARG A 21 -8.46 -8.08 -4.83
C ARG A 21 -9.32 -9.08 -4.04
N GLY A 22 -10.35 -8.60 -3.34
CA GLY A 22 -11.25 -9.44 -2.54
C GLY A 22 -10.84 -9.61 -1.09
N GLU A 23 -11.21 -10.73 -0.46
CA GLU A 23 -10.94 -10.97 0.97
C GLU A 23 -9.49 -10.60 1.30
N ALA A 24 -9.33 -9.63 2.20
CA ALA A 24 -8.05 -9.03 2.59
C ALA A 24 -6.98 -10.06 3.05
N ASP A 25 -7.39 -11.32 3.24
CA ASP A 25 -6.57 -12.47 3.65
C ASP A 25 -5.85 -13.18 2.48
N LYS A 26 -6.14 -12.84 1.22
CA LYS A 26 -5.40 -13.41 0.08
C LYS A 26 -4.14 -12.60 -0.21
N VAL A 27 -3.00 -13.29 -0.28
CA VAL A 27 -1.69 -12.72 -0.62
C VAL A 27 -1.82 -11.88 -1.90
N GLY A 28 -1.83 -10.55 -1.74
CA GLY A 28 -1.96 -9.61 -2.85
C GLY A 28 -0.76 -9.70 -3.79
N ALA A 29 -0.98 -9.35 -5.05
CA ALA A 29 0.09 -9.31 -6.03
C ALA A 29 0.97 -8.07 -5.79
N ILE A 30 2.29 -8.24 -5.87
CA ILE A 30 3.23 -7.13 -5.75
C ILE A 30 3.14 -6.30 -7.05
N VAL A 31 2.86 -5.01 -6.88
CA VAL A 31 2.75 -4.06 -7.99
C VAL A 31 3.93 -3.10 -8.03
N GLY A 32 4.70 -3.05 -6.94
CA GLY A 32 5.95 -2.30 -6.90
C GLY A 32 6.60 -2.32 -5.54
N ARG A 33 7.74 -1.64 -5.44
CA ARG A 33 8.50 -1.48 -4.22
C ARG A 33 8.88 -0.02 -4.06
N LEU A 34 8.74 0.52 -2.85
CA LEU A 34 9.07 1.91 -2.56
C LEU A 34 10.58 2.05 -2.33
N ASP A 35 11.14 3.11 -2.90
CA ASP A 35 12.56 3.44 -2.79
C ASP A 35 12.97 3.69 -1.34
N PRO A 36 14.20 3.34 -0.93
CA PRO A 36 14.58 3.37 0.47
C PRO A 36 14.89 4.75 1.04
N ILE A 37 14.48 5.83 0.35
CA ILE A 37 14.75 7.23 0.70
C ILE A 37 14.16 7.58 2.10
N TYR A 38 13.27 6.74 2.61
CA TYR A 38 12.71 6.83 3.96
C TYR A 38 13.56 6.05 4.98
N PRO A 39 13.74 6.54 6.23
CA PRO A 39 14.52 5.85 7.25
C PRO A 39 13.99 4.43 7.49
N THR A 40 14.88 3.46 7.66
CA THR A 40 14.59 2.04 7.91
C THR A 40 13.97 1.80 9.30
N PRO A 41 13.22 0.69 9.50
CA PRO A 41 12.45 0.33 10.71
C PRO A 41 13.18 0.43 12.06
N ASP A 42 14.51 0.43 12.10
CA ASP A 42 15.29 0.56 13.34
C ASP A 42 15.03 1.89 14.10
N SER A 43 14.46 2.90 13.43
CA SER A 43 14.13 4.22 14.01
C SER A 43 12.62 4.53 14.13
N PHE A 44 11.72 3.61 13.79
CA PHE A 44 10.26 3.86 13.78
C PHE A 44 9.65 4.08 15.18
N ALA A 45 10.35 3.71 16.24
CA ALA A 45 9.87 3.88 17.62
C ALA A 45 9.71 5.36 18.04
N ALA A 46 10.29 6.32 17.30
CA ALA A 46 10.28 7.73 17.68
C ALA A 46 9.13 8.56 17.09
N ASP A 47 8.56 8.18 15.93
CA ASP A 47 7.41 8.88 15.34
C ASP A 47 6.68 7.98 14.34
N GLU A 48 5.97 6.98 14.87
CA GLU A 48 5.17 6.03 14.11
C GLU A 48 4.15 6.75 13.19
N ALA A 49 3.61 7.88 13.64
CA ALA A 49 2.67 8.70 12.89
C ALA A 49 3.31 9.37 11.65
N ALA A 50 4.49 9.99 11.78
CA ALA A 50 5.19 10.59 10.65
C ALA A 50 5.73 9.54 9.67
N GLY A 51 6.18 8.38 10.18
CA GLY A 51 6.64 7.26 9.37
C GLY A 51 5.52 6.71 8.46
N PHE A 52 4.32 6.51 9.02
CA PHE A 52 3.16 6.08 8.25
C PHE A 52 2.65 7.14 7.29
N ALA A 53 2.64 8.42 7.66
CA ALA A 53 2.27 9.50 6.73
C ALA A 53 3.18 9.50 5.49
N ALA A 54 4.49 9.44 5.71
CA ALA A 54 5.49 9.41 4.65
C ALA A 54 5.40 8.16 3.76
N LEU A 55 5.13 6.99 4.36
CA LEU A 55 4.95 5.73 3.64
C LEU A 55 3.68 5.77 2.77
N GLY A 56 2.57 6.32 3.30
CA GLY A 56 1.33 6.54 2.56
C GLY A 56 1.51 7.49 1.38
N GLU A 57 2.25 8.60 1.55
CA GLU A 57 2.56 9.52 0.46
C GLU A 57 3.42 8.87 -0.65
N ALA A 58 4.39 8.04 -0.27
CA ALA A 58 5.22 7.32 -1.23
C ALA A 58 4.41 6.28 -2.02
N ALA A 59 3.51 5.58 -1.34
CA ALA A 59 2.59 4.64 -1.96
C ALA A 59 1.59 5.35 -2.89
N ASP A 60 1.06 6.51 -2.49
CA ASP A 60 0.14 7.30 -3.32
C ASP A 60 0.78 7.73 -4.64
N LYS A 61 2.05 8.16 -4.61
CA LYS A 61 2.81 8.47 -5.83
C LYS A 61 2.92 7.26 -6.75
N LEU A 62 3.23 6.08 -6.22
CA LEU A 62 3.30 4.86 -7.00
C LEU A 62 1.92 4.50 -7.58
N LEU A 63 0.87 4.51 -6.76
CA LEU A 63 -0.48 4.18 -7.18
C LEU A 63 -1.03 5.15 -8.25
N SER A 64 -0.70 6.43 -8.13
CA SER A 64 -1.03 7.45 -9.13
C SER A 64 -0.39 7.13 -10.50
N THR A 65 0.85 6.64 -10.52
CA THR A 65 1.49 6.18 -11.78
C THR A 65 0.83 4.94 -12.39
N LEU A 66 0.12 4.17 -11.57
CA LEU A 66 -0.61 2.96 -11.96
C LEU A 66 -2.10 3.23 -12.23
N GLU A 67 -2.51 4.51 -12.22
CA GLU A 67 -3.91 4.95 -12.39
C GLU A 67 -4.88 4.28 -11.38
N VAL A 68 -4.37 4.02 -10.17
CA VAL A 68 -5.13 3.49 -9.04
C VAL A 68 -5.62 4.65 -8.17
N ARG A 69 -6.92 4.66 -7.87
CA ARG A 69 -7.54 5.74 -7.09
C ARG A 69 -7.83 5.29 -5.65
N HIS A 70 -7.54 6.15 -4.69
CA HIS A 70 -7.97 5.95 -3.30
C HIS A 70 -9.47 6.15 -3.12
N VAL A 71 -10.09 5.18 -2.44
CA VAL A 71 -11.50 5.21 -2.00
C VAL A 71 -11.58 5.42 -0.48
N SER A 72 -10.48 5.21 0.24
CA SER A 72 -10.38 5.41 1.68
C SER A 72 -9.00 5.92 2.08
N ASP A 73 -8.95 6.59 3.23
CA ASP A 73 -7.71 6.99 3.89
C ASP A 73 -6.85 5.77 4.28
N TRP A 74 -5.54 6.02 4.39
CA TRP A 74 -4.58 5.04 4.89
C TRP A 74 -4.87 4.71 6.35
N SER A 75 -5.00 3.41 6.62
CA SER A 75 -5.18 2.86 7.96
C SER A 75 -3.98 1.99 8.31
N PRO A 76 -3.36 2.16 9.50
CA PRO A 76 -2.31 1.27 9.95
C PRO A 76 -2.88 -0.12 10.22
N VAL A 77 -2.19 -1.17 9.77
CA VAL A 77 -2.55 -2.57 10.05
C VAL A 77 -1.30 -3.43 10.22
N GLY A 78 -1.17 -4.06 11.38
CA GLY A 78 0.00 -4.84 11.73
C GLY A 78 1.29 -4.02 11.59
N GLN A 79 2.15 -4.45 10.67
CA GLN A 79 3.46 -3.83 10.37
C GLN A 79 3.44 -2.93 9.11
N GLY A 80 2.27 -2.44 8.70
CA GLY A 80 2.14 -1.71 7.44
C GLY A 80 0.92 -0.81 7.37
N LEU A 81 0.62 -0.35 6.16
CA LEU A 81 -0.53 0.48 5.84
C LEU A 81 -1.47 -0.23 4.90
N TYR A 82 -2.74 0.11 5.02
CA TYR A 82 -3.79 -0.42 4.19
C TYR A 82 -4.80 0.65 3.79
N ALA A 83 -5.24 0.61 2.54
CA ALA A 83 -6.30 1.47 2.05
C ALA A 83 -7.18 0.74 1.04
N VAL A 84 -8.43 1.18 0.92
CA VAL A 84 -9.33 0.74 -0.15
C VAL A 84 -9.03 1.55 -1.39
N VAL A 85 -8.88 0.86 -2.52
CA VAL A 85 -8.56 1.46 -3.81
C VAL A 85 -9.51 0.95 -4.90
N GLU A 86 -9.66 1.77 -5.93
CA GLU A 86 -10.37 1.44 -7.16
C GLU A 86 -9.36 1.46 -8.31
N GLU A 87 -9.26 0.32 -8.99
CA GLU A 87 -8.44 0.20 -10.19
C GLU A 87 -9.24 0.70 -11.40
N THR A 88 -8.80 1.79 -12.02
CA THR A 88 -9.44 2.29 -13.26
C THR A 88 -8.92 1.55 -14.50
N VAL A 89 -7.71 0.98 -14.38
CA VAL A 89 -7.05 0.12 -15.36
C VAL A 89 -6.45 -1.10 -14.65
N PRO A 90 -6.33 -2.25 -15.33
CA PRO A 90 -5.71 -3.42 -14.73
C PRO A 90 -4.22 -3.15 -14.48
N VAL A 91 -3.82 -3.14 -13.20
CA VAL A 91 -2.43 -2.91 -12.83
C VAL A 91 -1.56 -4.10 -13.27
N PRO A 92 -0.45 -3.87 -13.99
CA PRO A 92 0.48 -4.92 -14.34
C PRO A 92 1.08 -5.49 -13.04
N THR A 93 0.90 -6.79 -12.85
CA THR A 93 1.47 -7.49 -11.69
C THR A 93 2.88 -7.95 -12.05
N ALA A 94 3.84 -7.65 -11.19
CA ALA A 94 5.19 -8.18 -11.35
C ALA A 94 5.10 -9.70 -11.13
N GLY A 95 5.26 -10.47 -12.21
CA GLY A 95 5.23 -11.93 -12.21
C GLY A 95 6.48 -12.54 -11.56
#